data_AF-A0A1D2TYW4-F1
#
_entry.id   AF-A0A1D2TYW4-F1
#
_cell.length_a   1.000
_cell.length_b   1.000
_cell.length_c   1.000
_cell.angle_alpha   90.00
_cell.angle_beta   90.00
_cell.angle_gamma   90.00
#
_symmetry.space_group_name_H-M   'P 1'
#
loop_
_entity.id
_entity.type
_entity.pdbx_description
1 polymer ?
#
loop_
_entity_poly.entity_id
_entity_poly.type
_entity_poly.pdbx_seq_one_letter_code
_entity_poly.pdbx_strand_id
1 'polypeptide(L)'
;MSNPEPAPGGKRAANREAIRARIEDALLETLADGDPSGINHDQIADRAGVGRRTVYRYFPDRTALLQAGWRRLSAAASPNVRMPESAAGLVNGLEELFVGFDRNADAMTVTMASAEGRAIRNAMTPQRVAAYRSAFAKETEHLDPHRRVGDGRPEADRQRR
;
A
#
# COMPACT_ATOMS: atom_id res chain seq x y z
N MET A 1 -15.22 -13.84 -41.07
CA MET A 1 -14.15 -14.18 -40.12
C MET A 1 -14.79 -14.23 -38.73
N SER A 2 -14.97 -15.43 -38.16
CA SER A 2 -15.53 -15.56 -36.81
C SER A 2 -14.53 -15.10 -35.77
N ASN A 3 -14.91 -14.10 -34.98
CA ASN A 3 -14.21 -13.75 -33.75
C ASN A 3 -14.53 -14.83 -32.70
N PRO A 4 -13.54 -15.51 -32.08
CA PRO A 4 -13.82 -16.52 -31.09
C PRO A 4 -14.44 -15.87 -29.84
N GLU A 5 -15.56 -16.42 -29.40
CA GLU A 5 -16.23 -16.01 -28.17
C GLU A 5 -15.29 -16.27 -26.97
N PRO A 6 -15.05 -15.30 -26.08
CA PRO A 6 -14.13 -15.50 -24.97
C PRO A 6 -14.68 -16.57 -24.02
N ALA A 7 -13.83 -17.55 -23.69
CA ALA A 7 -14.20 -18.66 -22.82
C ALA A 7 -14.87 -18.17 -21.50
N PRO A 8 -15.86 -18.87 -20.96
CA PRO A 8 -16.67 -18.43 -19.81
C PRO A 8 -15.86 -18.14 -18.53
N GLY A 9 -14.64 -18.70 -18.42
CA GLY A 9 -13.68 -18.35 -17.36
C GLY A 9 -13.10 -16.93 -17.47
N GLY A 10 -12.90 -16.44 -18.70
CA GLY A 10 -12.34 -15.12 -18.99
C GLY A 10 -13.29 -13.99 -18.59
N LYS A 11 -14.58 -14.09 -18.92
CA LYS A 11 -15.58 -13.09 -18.55
C LYS A 11 -15.77 -12.98 -17.03
N ARG A 12 -15.74 -14.10 -16.32
CA ARG A 12 -15.82 -14.13 -14.84
C ARG A 12 -14.57 -13.54 -14.19
N ALA A 13 -13.38 -13.84 -14.72
CA ALA A 13 -12.13 -13.27 -14.23
C ALA A 13 -12.07 -11.75 -14.47
N ALA A 14 -12.40 -11.30 -15.69
CA ALA A 14 -12.46 -9.88 -16.04
C ALA A 14 -13.46 -9.11 -15.15
N ASN A 15 -14.65 -9.68 -14.90
CA ASN A 15 -15.62 -9.05 -14.00
C ASN A 15 -15.11 -8.97 -12.55
N ARG A 16 -14.38 -9.99 -12.07
CA ARG A 16 -13.77 -9.95 -10.74
C ARG A 16 -12.73 -8.84 -10.63
N GLU A 17 -11.87 -8.71 -11.64
CA GLU A 17 -10.84 -7.67 -11.68
C GLU A 17 -11.46 -6.28 -11.77
N ALA A 18 -12.49 -6.09 -12.60
CA ALA A 18 -13.22 -4.83 -12.69
C ALA A 18 -13.86 -4.42 -11.36
N ILE A 19 -14.47 -5.36 -10.62
CA ILE A 19 -15.02 -5.09 -9.29
C ILE A 19 -13.91 -4.72 -8.31
N ARG A 20 -12.78 -5.44 -8.35
CA ARG A 20 -11.65 -5.15 -7.48
C ARG A 20 -11.10 -3.75 -7.74
N ALA A 21 -10.87 -3.39 -9.00
CA ALA A 21 -10.40 -2.07 -9.40
C ALA A 21 -11.34 -0.96 -8.91
N ARG A 22 -12.66 -1.12 -9.07
CA ARG A 22 -13.66 -0.16 -8.54
C ARG A 22 -13.56 0.04 -7.03
N ILE A 23 -13.31 -1.03 -6.28
CA ILE A 23 -13.14 -0.93 -4.81
C ILE A 23 -11.82 -0.20 -4.47
N GLU A 24 -10.74 -0.49 -5.21
CA GLU A 24 -9.44 0.16 -5.01
C GLU A 24 -9.45 1.64 -5.41
N ASP A 25 -10.21 2.02 -6.44
CA ASP A 25 -10.42 3.41 -6.83
C ASP A 25 -11.23 4.18 -5.77
N ALA A 26 -12.32 3.58 -5.26
CA ALA A 26 -13.09 4.15 -4.16
C ALA A 26 -12.26 4.35 -2.87
N LEU A 27 -11.28 3.47 -2.61
CA LEU A 27 -10.32 3.63 -1.52
C LEU A 27 -9.43 4.86 -1.72
N LEU A 28 -8.91 5.10 -2.93
CA LEU A 28 -8.10 6.27 -3.23
C LEU A 28 -8.87 7.57 -3.08
N GLU A 29 -10.10 7.62 -3.60
CA GLU A 29 -10.97 8.79 -3.47
C GLU A 29 -11.27 9.09 -2.00
N THR A 30 -11.59 8.08 -1.20
CA THR A 30 -11.82 8.23 0.24
C THR A 30 -10.60 8.80 0.97
N LEU A 31 -9.39 8.44 0.53
CA LEU A 31 -8.15 8.99 1.08
C LEU A 31 -7.92 10.44 0.66
N ALA A 32 -8.16 10.76 -0.60
CA ALA A 32 -8.02 12.11 -1.12
C ALA A 32 -9.00 13.09 -0.44
N ASP A 33 -10.22 12.64 -0.16
CA ASP A 33 -11.24 13.41 0.55
C ASP A 33 -10.86 13.73 2.01
N GLY A 34 -9.94 12.96 2.60
CA GLY A 34 -9.48 13.16 3.97
C GLY A 34 -10.57 12.95 5.03
N ASP A 35 -11.55 12.08 4.75
CA ASP A 35 -12.72 11.87 5.61
C ASP A 35 -12.32 11.49 7.05
N PRO A 36 -12.78 12.25 8.08
CA PRO A 36 -12.54 11.93 9.49
C PRO A 36 -13.02 10.54 9.93
N SER A 37 -14.01 9.94 9.26
CA SER A 37 -14.50 8.59 9.61
C SER A 37 -13.48 7.49 9.26
N GLY A 38 -12.51 7.80 8.40
CA GLY A 38 -11.49 6.87 7.94
C GLY A 38 -12.03 5.71 7.10
N ILE A 39 -11.13 4.89 6.57
CA ILE A 39 -11.48 3.77 5.70
C ILE A 39 -12.21 2.69 6.47
N ASN A 40 -13.40 2.34 5.99
CA ASN A 40 -14.22 1.23 6.47
C ASN A 40 -15.01 0.59 5.32
N HIS A 41 -15.45 -0.65 5.49
CA HIS A 41 -16.09 -1.43 4.42
C HIS A 41 -17.39 -0.85 3.89
N ASP A 42 -18.18 -0.18 4.74
CA ASP A 42 -19.49 0.35 4.35
C ASP A 42 -19.34 1.54 3.43
N GLN A 43 -18.52 2.51 3.86
CA GLN A 43 -18.22 3.68 3.05
C GLN A 43 -17.61 3.32 1.70
N ILE A 44 -16.72 2.33 1.68
CA ILE A 44 -16.09 1.85 0.44
C ILE A 44 -17.10 1.09 -0.43
N ALA A 45 -18.01 0.33 0.15
CA ALA A 45 -19.06 -0.36 -0.59
C ALA A 45 -19.98 0.65 -1.29
N ASP A 46 -20.43 1.66 -0.55
CA ASP A 46 -21.31 2.71 -1.05
C ASP A 46 -20.63 3.51 -2.16
N ARG A 47 -19.40 3.98 -1.94
CA ARG A 47 -18.63 4.74 -2.95
C ARG A 47 -18.32 3.90 -4.19
N ALA A 48 -17.94 2.63 -4.03
CA ALA A 48 -17.68 1.74 -5.17
C ALA A 48 -18.96 1.29 -5.90
N GLY A 49 -20.15 1.54 -5.34
CA GLY A 49 -21.44 1.08 -5.87
C GLY A 49 -21.56 -0.44 -5.88
N VAL A 50 -21.05 -1.11 -4.84
CA VAL A 50 -21.11 -2.58 -4.68
C VAL A 50 -21.66 -2.94 -3.31
N GLY A 51 -22.23 -4.13 -3.14
CA GLY A 51 -22.71 -4.55 -1.81
C GLY A 51 -21.57 -4.78 -0.81
N ARG A 52 -21.80 -4.49 0.48
CA ARG A 52 -20.86 -4.74 1.60
C ARG A 52 -20.24 -6.14 1.56
N ARG A 53 -21.04 -7.19 1.36
CA ARG A 53 -20.56 -8.58 1.26
C ARG A 53 -19.56 -8.79 0.11
N THR A 54 -19.65 -8.00 -0.95
CA THR A 54 -18.68 -8.01 -2.05
C THR A 54 -17.36 -7.41 -1.61
N VAL A 55 -17.35 -6.29 -0.90
CA VAL A 55 -16.11 -5.71 -0.35
C VAL A 55 -15.43 -6.70 0.60
N TYR A 56 -16.17 -7.27 1.56
CA TYR A 56 -15.63 -8.28 2.49
C TYR A 56 -15.05 -9.51 1.80
N ARG A 57 -15.56 -9.90 0.64
CA ARG A 57 -15.02 -11.03 -0.13
C ARG A 57 -13.63 -10.73 -0.70
N TYR A 58 -13.36 -9.48 -1.07
CA TYR A 58 -12.04 -9.07 -1.59
C TYR A 58 -11.09 -8.63 -0.48
N PHE A 59 -11.62 -7.96 0.54
CA PHE A 59 -10.86 -7.37 1.63
C PHE A 59 -11.54 -7.78 2.94
N PRO A 60 -11.13 -8.89 3.57
CA PRO A 60 -11.86 -9.49 4.68
C PRO A 60 -11.85 -8.65 5.95
N ASP A 61 -10.85 -7.78 6.10
CA ASP A 61 -10.68 -6.92 7.26
C ASP A 61 -10.18 -5.52 6.87
N ARG A 62 -10.17 -4.61 7.86
CA ARG A 62 -9.76 -3.23 7.64
C ARG A 62 -8.29 -3.14 7.25
N THR A 63 -7.43 -3.99 7.80
CA THR A 63 -6.01 -4.05 7.44
C THR A 63 -5.86 -4.34 5.94
N ALA A 64 -6.61 -5.29 5.39
CA ALA A 64 -6.60 -5.64 3.97
C ALA A 64 -7.02 -4.46 3.07
N LEU A 65 -8.02 -3.66 3.49
CA LEU A 65 -8.39 -2.41 2.81
C LEU A 65 -7.24 -1.39 2.84
N LEU A 66 -6.63 -1.18 4.01
CA LEU A 66 -5.51 -0.24 4.16
C LEU A 66 -4.30 -0.64 3.29
N GLN A 67 -3.97 -1.94 3.23
CA GLN A 67 -2.89 -2.41 2.33
C GLN A 67 -3.25 -2.20 0.86
N ALA A 68 -4.51 -2.39 0.49
CA ALA A 68 -4.98 -2.18 -0.87
C ALA A 68 -4.88 -0.70 -1.27
N GLY A 69 -5.32 0.19 -0.37
CA GLY A 69 -5.14 1.64 -0.54
C GLY A 69 -3.67 2.02 -0.72
N TRP A 70 -2.76 1.49 0.11
CA TRP A 70 -1.33 1.75 -0.04
C TRP A 70 -0.78 1.29 -1.40
N ARG A 71 -1.11 0.05 -1.82
CA ARG A 71 -0.64 -0.48 -3.11
C ARG A 71 -1.15 0.36 -4.27
N ARG A 72 -2.43 0.74 -4.24
CA ARG A 72 -3.05 1.53 -5.30
C ARG A 72 -2.46 2.95 -5.37
N LEU A 73 -2.20 3.57 -4.22
CA LEU A 73 -1.53 4.88 -4.12
C LEU A 73 -0.09 4.82 -4.64
N SER A 74 0.65 3.78 -4.22
CA SER A 74 2.04 3.57 -4.65
C SER A 74 2.13 3.35 -6.16
N ALA A 75 1.23 2.54 -6.73
CA ALA A 75 1.18 2.29 -8.16
C ALA A 75 0.81 3.54 -8.99
N ALA A 76 -0.02 4.43 -8.43
CA ALA A 76 -0.34 5.71 -9.06
C ALA A 76 0.87 6.67 -9.09
N ALA A 77 1.77 6.56 -8.11
CA ALA A 77 3.02 7.32 -8.09
C ALA A 77 4.03 6.82 -9.14
N SER A 78 4.31 5.52 -9.15
CA SER A 78 5.01 4.88 -10.26
C SER A 78 4.67 3.38 -10.32
N PRO A 79 4.57 2.78 -11.52
CA PRO A 79 4.40 1.33 -11.66
C PRO A 79 5.57 0.54 -11.08
N ASN A 80 6.73 1.17 -10.89
CA ASN A 80 7.93 0.53 -10.35
C ASN A 80 8.07 0.69 -8.83
N VAL A 81 7.15 1.40 -8.16
CA VAL A 81 7.18 1.52 -6.70
C VAL A 81 6.87 0.16 -6.08
N ARG A 82 7.91 -0.51 -5.61
CA ARG A 82 7.83 -1.79 -4.92
C ARG A 82 8.70 -1.80 -3.68
N MET A 83 8.47 -2.80 -2.83
CA MET A 83 9.36 -3.05 -1.71
C MET A 83 10.77 -3.37 -2.24
N PRO A 84 11.83 -2.87 -1.57
CA PRO A 84 13.19 -3.09 -2.03
C PRO A 84 13.59 -4.57 -1.90
N GLU A 85 14.31 -5.07 -2.89
CA GLU A 85 14.91 -6.41 -2.90
C GLU A 85 16.41 -6.36 -2.53
N SER A 86 17.04 -5.20 -2.63
CA SER A 86 18.43 -4.94 -2.24
C SER A 86 18.65 -3.49 -1.84
N ALA A 87 19.70 -3.22 -1.06
CA ALA A 87 20.09 -1.86 -0.68
C ALA A 87 20.38 -0.98 -1.92
N ALA A 88 21.11 -1.51 -2.90
CA ALA A 88 21.39 -0.80 -4.15
C ALA A 88 20.11 -0.51 -4.96
N GLY A 89 19.19 -1.48 -5.04
CA GLY A 89 17.90 -1.30 -5.71
C GLY A 89 17.03 -0.23 -5.06
N LEU A 90 17.06 -0.13 -3.73
CA LEU A 90 16.39 0.96 -3.01
C LEU A 90 16.97 2.32 -3.42
N VAL A 91 18.29 2.49 -3.29
CA VAL A 91 18.97 3.78 -3.57
C VAL A 91 18.73 4.21 -5.01
N ASN A 92 18.88 3.29 -5.96
CA ASN A 92 18.69 3.57 -7.39
C ASN A 92 17.24 3.93 -7.75
N GLY A 93 16.26 3.49 -6.95
CA GLY A 93 14.84 3.76 -7.17
C GLY A 93 14.29 5.00 -6.46
N LEU A 94 15.07 5.65 -5.59
CA LEU A 94 14.58 6.77 -4.78
C LEU A 94 14.14 7.97 -5.63
N GLU A 95 14.91 8.33 -6.66
CA GLU A 95 14.58 9.48 -7.50
C GLU A 95 13.24 9.28 -8.23
N GLU A 96 13.06 8.12 -8.89
CA GLU A 96 11.81 7.79 -9.57
C GLU A 96 10.62 7.78 -8.60
N LEU A 97 10.83 7.26 -7.39
CA LEU A 97 9.83 7.21 -6.33
C LEU A 97 9.37 8.62 -5.95
N PHE A 98 10.30 9.53 -5.65
CA PHE A 98 9.98 10.89 -5.25
C PHE A 98 9.33 11.69 -6.39
N VAL A 99 9.82 11.56 -7.63
CA VAL A 99 9.16 12.14 -8.82
C VAL A 99 7.73 11.61 -8.99
N GLY A 100 7.50 10.33 -8.70
CA GLY A 100 6.17 9.74 -8.68
C GLY A 100 5.25 10.33 -7.61
N PHE A 101 5.79 10.56 -6.41
CA PHE A 101 5.08 11.20 -5.32
C PHE A 101 4.74 12.66 -5.62
N ASP A 102 5.66 13.41 -6.22
CA ASP A 102 5.43 14.81 -6.61
C ASP A 102 4.32 14.95 -7.66
N ARG A 103 4.21 14.00 -8.60
CA ARG A 103 3.10 13.95 -9.56
C ARG A 103 1.73 13.74 -8.91
N ASN A 104 1.70 13.23 -7.68
CA ASN A 104 0.49 12.97 -6.90
C ASN A 104 0.55 13.70 -5.54
N ALA A 105 1.13 14.91 -5.53
CA ALA A 105 1.50 15.63 -4.30
C ALA A 105 0.33 15.81 -3.32
N ASP A 106 -0.89 16.09 -3.79
CA ASP A 106 -2.05 16.29 -2.92
C ASP A 106 -2.41 15.01 -2.14
N ALA A 107 -2.56 13.88 -2.85
CA ALA A 107 -2.85 12.59 -2.24
C ALA A 107 -1.71 12.14 -1.31
N MET A 108 -0.46 12.40 -1.69
CA MET A 108 0.70 12.11 -0.85
C MET A 108 0.72 12.97 0.42
N THR A 109 0.43 14.27 0.29
CA THR A 109 0.35 15.22 1.41
C THR A 109 -0.69 14.77 2.42
N VAL A 110 -1.91 14.43 1.97
CA VAL A 110 -2.96 13.91 2.85
C VAL A 110 -2.52 12.60 3.51
N THR A 111 -1.88 11.69 2.77
CA THR A 111 -1.38 10.41 3.31
C THR A 111 -0.25 10.60 4.35
N MET A 112 0.58 11.63 4.21
CA MET A 112 1.64 11.92 5.18
C MET A 112 1.10 12.61 6.43
N ALA A 113 0.18 13.57 6.27
CA ALA A 113 -0.28 14.46 7.33
C ALA A 113 -1.43 13.90 8.18
N SER A 114 -2.30 13.07 7.60
CA SER A 114 -3.53 12.61 8.28
C SER A 114 -3.31 11.40 9.19
N ALA A 115 -4.24 11.22 10.16
CA ALA A 115 -4.29 10.01 10.99
C ALA A 115 -4.59 8.76 10.16
N GLU A 116 -5.46 8.89 9.15
CA GLU A 116 -5.80 7.78 8.27
C GLU A 116 -4.65 7.41 7.33
N GLY A 117 -3.94 8.40 6.80
CA GLY A 117 -2.70 8.19 6.06
C GLY A 117 -1.62 7.49 6.88
N ARG A 118 -1.49 7.84 8.17
CA ARG A 118 -0.65 7.08 9.12
C ARG A 118 -1.13 5.64 9.27
N ALA A 119 -2.44 5.40 9.38
CA ALA A 119 -2.98 4.04 9.50
C ALA A 119 -2.65 3.18 8.27
N ILE A 120 -2.77 3.72 7.06
CA ILE A 120 -2.36 3.05 5.81
C ILE A 120 -0.88 2.69 5.83
N ARG A 121 -0.01 3.66 6.14
CA ARG A 121 1.44 3.40 6.20
C ARG A 121 1.80 2.38 7.26
N ASN A 122 1.09 2.39 8.38
CA ASN A 122 1.33 1.46 9.49
C ASN A 122 0.85 0.05 9.18
N ALA A 123 -0.21 -0.11 8.39
CA ALA A 123 -0.65 -1.41 7.91
C ALA A 123 0.52 -2.13 7.21
N MET A 124 1.27 -1.43 6.36
CA MET A 124 2.41 -1.99 5.62
C MET A 124 3.63 -2.32 6.49
N THR A 125 3.65 -1.98 7.78
CA THR A 125 4.85 -2.08 8.63
C THR A 125 5.49 -3.47 8.64
N PRO A 126 4.74 -4.59 8.83
CA PRO A 126 5.36 -5.91 8.85
C PRO A 126 6.06 -6.25 7.53
N GLN A 127 5.42 -5.92 6.41
CA GLN A 127 5.93 -6.16 5.06
C GLN A 127 7.14 -5.27 4.77
N ARG A 128 7.06 -3.98 5.14
CA ARG A 128 8.15 -3.02 4.99
C ARG A 128 9.36 -3.43 5.83
N VAL A 129 9.17 -3.78 7.09
CA VAL A 129 10.26 -4.24 7.97
C VAL A 129 10.92 -5.50 7.42
N ALA A 130 10.14 -6.49 6.98
CA ALA A 130 10.68 -7.71 6.39
C ALA A 130 11.49 -7.44 5.12
N ALA A 131 10.95 -6.62 4.20
CA ALA A 131 11.62 -6.27 2.96
C ALA A 131 12.93 -5.52 3.20
N TYR A 132 12.92 -4.50 4.06
CA TYR A 132 14.12 -3.71 4.33
C TYR A 132 15.17 -4.53 5.09
N ARG A 133 14.77 -5.39 6.04
CA ARG A 133 15.72 -6.31 6.70
C ARG A 133 16.38 -7.25 5.70
N SER A 134 15.60 -7.80 4.77
CA SER A 134 16.13 -8.67 3.70
C SER A 134 17.07 -7.89 2.77
N ALA A 135 16.66 -6.70 2.32
CA ALA A 135 17.39 -5.87 1.37
C ALA A 135 18.75 -5.40 1.89
N PHE A 136 18.88 -5.22 3.21
CA PHE A 136 20.10 -4.77 3.89
C PHE A 136 20.84 -5.89 4.64
N ALA A 137 20.45 -7.16 4.46
CA ALA A 137 20.99 -8.27 5.25
C ALA A 137 22.52 -8.41 5.09
N LYS A 138 23.02 -8.23 3.86
CA LYS A 138 24.45 -8.29 3.54
C LYS A 138 25.21 -7.10 4.14
N GLU A 139 24.68 -5.90 3.95
CA GLU A 139 25.29 -4.66 4.42
C GLU A 139 25.36 -4.60 5.95
N THR A 140 24.40 -5.23 6.64
CA THR A 140 24.32 -5.24 8.11
C THR A 140 24.95 -6.48 8.76
N GLU A 141 25.58 -7.38 7.99
CA GLU A 141 26.16 -8.63 8.51
C GLU A 141 27.29 -8.40 9.52
N HIS A 142 27.95 -7.25 9.49
CA HIS A 142 29.01 -6.89 10.42
C HIS A 142 28.48 -6.30 11.75
N LEU A 143 27.19 -5.92 11.82
CA LEU A 143 26.61 -5.31 13.01
C LEU A 143 26.28 -6.36 14.07
N ASP A 144 26.36 -5.99 15.35
CA ASP A 144 25.84 -6.81 16.44
C ASP A 144 24.36 -7.19 16.18
N PRO A 145 23.95 -8.47 16.36
CA PRO A 145 22.54 -8.88 16.22
C PRO A 145 21.54 -7.99 16.96
N HIS A 146 21.88 -7.48 18.15
CA HIS A 146 21.03 -6.55 18.91
C HIS A 146 20.89 -5.18 18.26
N ARG A 147 21.83 -4.78 17.39
CA ARG A 147 21.76 -3.56 16.56
C ARG A 147 21.02 -3.77 15.24
N ARG A 148 20.92 -5.01 14.74
CA ARG A 148 20.13 -5.35 13.53
C ARG A 148 18.64 -5.35 13.80
N VAL A 149 18.24 -5.65 15.03
CA VAL A 149 16.84 -5.64 15.49
C VAL A 149 16.58 -4.34 16.24
N GLY A 150 16.58 -3.21 15.52
CA GLY A 150 16.04 -1.98 16.10
C GLY A 150 14.59 -2.21 16.50
N ASP A 151 14.22 -1.95 17.77
CA ASP A 151 12.84 -2.15 18.26
C ASP A 151 11.83 -1.14 17.69
N GLY A 152 12.28 -0.28 16.77
CA GLY A 152 11.51 0.81 16.17
C GLY A 152 11.59 2.12 16.94
N ARG A 153 12.18 2.16 18.14
CA ARG A 153 12.36 3.40 18.91
C ARG A 153 13.55 4.25 18.41
N PRO A 154 13.39 5.58 18.35
CA PRO A 154 14.49 6.51 18.07
C PRO A 154 15.67 6.27 19.02
N GLU A 155 16.89 6.42 18.54
CA GLU A 155 18.12 6.23 19.33
C GLU A 155 18.17 7.14 20.58
N ALA A 156 17.58 8.33 20.49
CA ALA A 156 17.43 9.28 21.60
C ALA A 156 16.66 8.73 22.81
N ASP A 157 15.78 7.75 22.63
CA ASP A 157 15.01 7.13 23.73
C ASP A 157 15.75 5.97 24.41
N ARG A 158 16.85 5.49 23.81
CA ARG A 158 17.64 4.37 24.34
C ARG A 158 18.71 4.80 25.36
N GLN A 159 19.11 6.08 25.33
CA GLN A 159 20.14 6.64 26.22
C GLN A 159 19.60 7.28 27.50
N ARG A 160 18.28 7.22 27.75
CA ARG A 160 17.65 7.72 28.98
C ARG A 160 17.33 6.59 29.98
N ARG A 161 18.29 5.69 30.24
CA ARG A 161 18.23 4.70 31.32
C ARG A 161 19.59 4.51 31.97
#